data_AF-A0A933FMM4-F1
#
_entry.id   AF-A0A933FMM4-F1
#
_cell.length_a   1.000
_cell.length_b   1.000
_cell.length_c   1.000
_cell.angle_alpha   90.00
_cell.angle_beta   90.00
_cell.angle_gamma   90.00
#
_symmetry.space_group_name_H-M   'P 1'
#
loop_
_entity.id
_entity.type
_entity.pdbx_description
1 polymer ?
#
loop_
_entity_poly.entity_id
_entity_poly.type
_entity_poly.pdbx_seq_one_letter_code
_entity_poly.pdbx_strand_id
1 'polypeptide(L)'
;MVGTIIGLVIGTILVGLLVAPAVQRLRTEKENFAGVELPRRRRPFADPDIMEENRRQQTRRQAVERMNNSVLHYENAYNDAKSLGIVIVVLLIALVNIIPFEVGVALRLQAALHVVLTLSVLGLLAYVSREVFPNPGRLFSHEYLVTHFSASFHPENLFDLAQMSVTHDRSDGGTLRISLKSDIFLTGYRFFVVITDSERQRYYFVGYGKVDDSTSLTRIHLASGEQTYLVSIGDFDWRRRSPADVHLVGHLFVFLPQPKRWQLTGGEHPRFFQWVVSEANYLVYGAAHCTWDDCDVGITFARRQTLWNMEDWTINVDVNTSDERTNLRRLLQGYTNSVTQATGMQSQSLPHGQPI
;
A
#
# COMPACT_ATOMS: atom_id res chain seq x y z
N MET A 1 26.53 40.25 17.79
CA MET A 1 25.97 39.50 18.94
C MET A 1 24.53 39.89 19.27
N VAL A 2 24.22 41.02 19.91
CA VAL A 2 22.82 41.32 20.33
C VAL A 2 21.85 41.44 19.15
N GLY A 3 22.23 42.14 18.07
CA GLY A 3 21.41 42.23 16.85
C GLY A 3 21.19 40.89 16.15
N THR A 4 22.21 40.02 16.14
CA THR A 4 22.14 38.66 15.59
C THR A 4 21.14 37.81 16.39
N ILE A 5 21.20 37.86 17.72
CA ILE A 5 20.28 37.13 18.62
C ILE A 5 18.84 37.62 18.43
N ILE A 6 18.61 38.93 18.37
CA ILE A 6 17.28 39.51 18.17
C ILE A 6 16.70 39.11 16.81
N GLY A 7 17.50 39.19 15.74
CA GLY A 7 17.08 38.73 14.41
C GLY A 7 16.73 37.24 14.37
N LEU A 8 17.47 36.42 15.11
CA LEU A 8 17.25 34.98 15.22
C LEU A 8 15.95 34.66 15.97
N VAL A 9 15.66 35.39 17.06
CA VAL A 9 14.43 35.26 17.86
C VAL A 9 13.21 35.72 17.06
N ILE A 10 13.29 36.89 16.41
CA ILE A 10 12.20 37.40 15.57
C ILE A 10 11.95 36.46 14.38
N GLY A 11 13.02 35.95 13.75
CA GLY A 11 12.95 34.96 12.69
C GLY A 11 12.28 33.66 13.13
N THR A 12 12.66 33.11 14.30
CA THR A 12 12.03 31.89 14.83
C THR A 12 10.58 32.11 15.23
N ILE A 13 10.22 33.28 15.77
CA ILE A 13 8.82 33.63 16.09
C ILE A 13 7.98 33.77 14.82
N LEU A 14 8.47 34.47 13.79
CA LEU A 14 7.77 34.62 12.51
C LEU A 14 7.59 33.28 11.80
N VAL A 15 8.63 32.45 11.79
CA VAL A 15 8.54 31.07 11.28
C VAL A 15 7.54 30.26 12.09
N GLY A 16 7.57 30.35 13.42
CA GLY A 16 6.61 29.70 14.31
C GLY A 16 5.16 30.11 14.01
N LEU A 17 4.91 31.40 13.79
CA LEU A 17 3.57 31.93 13.47
C LEU A 17 3.06 31.50 12.09
N LEU A 18 3.95 31.35 11.10
CA LEU A 18 3.58 30.89 9.76
C LEU A 18 3.39 29.38 9.68
N VAL A 19 4.12 28.62 10.50
CA VAL A 19 4.19 27.16 10.42
C VAL A 19 3.23 26.49 11.38
N ALA A 20 2.98 27.08 12.54
CA ALA A 20 2.06 26.53 13.54
C ALA A 20 0.65 26.28 12.98
N PRO A 21 0.03 27.17 12.18
CA PRO A 21 -1.30 26.91 11.60
C PRO A 21 -1.30 25.70 10.65
N ALA A 22 -0.26 25.56 9.81
CA ALA A 22 -0.14 24.46 8.87
C ALA A 22 0.10 23.12 9.59
N VAL A 23 0.96 23.11 10.61
CA VAL A 23 1.22 21.93 11.46
C VAL A 23 -0.02 21.55 12.27
N GLN A 24 -0.77 22.53 12.79
CA GLN A 24 -2.00 22.28 13.52
C GLN A 24 -3.08 21.70 12.61
N ARG A 25 -3.24 22.24 11.39
CA ARG A 25 -4.15 21.68 10.38
C ARG A 25 -3.76 20.24 10.02
N LEU A 26 -2.47 19.98 9.78
CA LEU A 26 -1.96 18.63 9.53
C LEU A 26 -2.28 17.65 10.67
N ARG A 27 -2.12 18.11 11.92
CA ARG A 27 -2.44 17.32 13.10
C ARG A 27 -3.94 17.02 13.18
N THR A 28 -4.78 18.04 12.98
CA THR A 28 -6.24 17.89 12.99
C THR A 28 -6.68 16.91 11.91
N GLU A 29 -6.17 17.01 10.68
CA GLU A 29 -6.54 16.06 9.62
C GLU A 29 -6.02 14.64 9.89
N LYS A 30 -4.85 14.49 10.51
CA LYS A 30 -4.35 13.19 10.97
C LYS A 30 -5.28 12.57 12.03
N GLU A 31 -5.74 13.37 12.99
CA GLU A 31 -6.66 12.93 14.05
C GLU A 31 -8.05 12.61 13.49
N ASN A 32 -8.56 13.42 12.54
CA ASN A 32 -9.80 13.14 11.81
C ASN A 32 -9.72 11.80 11.07
N PHE A 33 -8.61 11.56 10.39
CA PHE A 33 -8.34 10.30 9.71
C PHE A 33 -8.29 9.11 10.69
N ALA A 34 -7.63 9.28 11.83
CA ALA A 34 -7.58 8.27 12.90
C ALA A 34 -8.97 7.98 13.51
N GLY A 35 -9.88 8.96 13.46
CA GLY A 35 -11.26 8.87 13.95
C GLY A 35 -12.25 8.22 12.98
N VAL A 36 -11.81 7.81 11.77
CA VAL A 36 -12.70 7.12 10.83
C VAL A 36 -13.05 5.74 11.39
N GLU A 37 -14.31 5.58 11.80
CA GLU A 37 -14.82 4.30 12.27
C GLU A 37 -14.99 3.33 11.10
N LEU A 38 -14.31 2.18 11.19
CA LEU A 38 -14.49 1.09 10.24
C LEU A 38 -15.55 0.10 10.75
N PRO A 39 -16.40 -0.43 9.84
CA PRO A 39 -17.35 -1.48 10.22
C PRO A 39 -16.58 -2.66 10.82
N ARG A 40 -16.91 -3.04 12.05
CA ARG A 40 -16.33 -4.23 12.68
C ARG A 40 -16.96 -5.47 12.07
N ARG A 41 -16.13 -6.37 11.56
CA ARG A 41 -16.57 -7.70 11.17
C ARG A 41 -17.10 -8.43 12.40
N ARG A 42 -18.39 -8.76 12.43
CA ARG A 42 -18.93 -9.77 13.36
C ARG A 42 -18.71 -11.13 12.71
N ARG A 43 -18.15 -12.10 13.45
CA ARG A 43 -17.97 -13.46 12.94
C ARG A 43 -19.30 -13.97 12.34
N PRO A 44 -19.28 -14.60 11.16
CA PRO A 44 -20.49 -15.14 10.56
C PRO A 44 -20.90 -16.37 11.35
N PHE A 45 -21.84 -16.21 12.27
CA PHE A 45 -22.51 -17.35 12.91
C PHE A 45 -23.87 -17.67 12.27
N ALA A 46 -24.26 -16.95 11.21
CA ALA A 46 -25.45 -17.22 10.42
C ALA A 46 -25.28 -16.65 9.00
N ASP A 47 -25.90 -17.30 8.01
CA ASP A 47 -26.12 -16.70 6.70
C ASP A 47 -26.88 -15.37 6.88
N PRO A 48 -26.26 -14.23 6.55
CA PRO A 48 -26.94 -12.95 6.66
C PRO A 48 -28.09 -12.90 5.68
N ASP A 49 -29.27 -12.49 6.14
CA ASP A 49 -30.39 -12.17 5.25
C ASP A 49 -29.97 -11.07 4.25
N ILE A 50 -30.59 -11.03 3.07
CA ILE A 50 -30.28 -10.10 1.97
C ILE A 50 -30.35 -8.64 2.46
N MET A 51 -31.26 -8.33 3.39
CA MET A 51 -31.33 -7.01 4.04
C MET A 51 -30.08 -6.67 4.87
N GLU A 52 -29.49 -7.64 5.55
CA GLU A 52 -28.29 -7.42 6.37
C GLU A 52 -27.06 -7.25 5.48
N GLU A 53 -26.96 -7.98 4.37
CA GLU A 53 -25.90 -7.81 3.39
C GLU A 53 -25.95 -6.43 2.72
N ASN A 54 -27.14 -5.97 2.29
CA ASN A 54 -27.31 -4.62 1.74
C ASN A 54 -26.90 -3.53 2.75
N ARG A 55 -27.25 -3.70 4.03
CA ARG A 55 -26.86 -2.76 5.10
C ARG A 55 -25.35 -2.76 5.33
N ARG A 56 -24.69 -3.91 5.27
CA ARG A 56 -23.22 -4.02 5.36
C ARG A 56 -22.55 -3.32 4.20
N GLN A 57 -23.02 -3.54 2.97
CA GLN A 57 -22.50 -2.87 1.78
C GLN A 57 -22.66 -1.35 1.86
N GLN A 58 -23.81 -0.85 2.33
CA GLN A 58 -24.01 0.58 2.52
C GLN A 58 -23.08 1.18 3.58
N THR A 59 -22.92 0.50 4.72
CA THR A 59 -22.01 0.93 5.79
C THR A 59 -20.56 0.96 5.30
N ARG A 60 -20.18 -0.03 4.51
CA ARG A 60 -18.85 -0.12 3.89
C ARG A 60 -18.61 1.03 2.90
N ARG A 61 -19.56 1.32 2.01
CA ARG A 61 -19.46 2.45 1.07
C ARG A 61 -19.25 3.78 1.80
N GLN A 62 -20.00 4.02 2.87
CA GLN A 62 -19.84 5.23 3.69
C GLN A 62 -18.46 5.29 4.35
N ALA A 63 -17.93 4.16 4.85
CA ALA A 63 -16.59 4.11 5.42
C ALA A 63 -15.50 4.40 4.39
N VAL A 64 -15.62 3.82 3.18
CA VAL A 64 -14.71 4.08 2.04
C VAL A 64 -14.75 5.56 1.66
N GLU A 65 -15.93 6.14 1.52
CA GLU A 65 -16.10 7.56 1.15
C GLU A 65 -15.45 8.48 2.20
N ARG A 66 -15.72 8.24 3.49
CA ARG A 66 -15.10 9.00 4.58
C ARG A 66 -13.58 8.89 4.56
N MET A 67 -13.06 7.68 4.39
CA MET A 67 -11.62 7.43 4.37
C MET A 67 -10.97 8.15 3.18
N ASN A 68 -11.55 8.07 1.99
CA ASN A 68 -11.09 8.78 0.78
C ASN A 68 -11.14 10.31 0.93
N ASN A 69 -12.19 10.85 1.54
CA ASN A 69 -12.28 12.28 1.81
C ASN A 69 -11.21 12.73 2.82
N SER A 70 -11.03 11.98 3.91
CA SER A 70 -9.97 12.24 4.89
C SER A 70 -8.57 12.16 4.27
N VAL A 71 -8.36 11.23 3.31
CA VAL A 71 -7.11 11.17 2.53
C VAL A 71 -6.87 12.48 1.81
N LEU A 72 -7.84 12.94 1.05
CA LEU A 72 -7.72 14.13 0.22
C LEU A 72 -7.48 15.39 1.06
N HIS A 73 -8.16 15.50 2.21
CA HIS A 73 -7.92 16.60 3.16
C HIS A 73 -6.51 16.54 3.75
N TYR A 74 -6.03 15.36 4.13
CA TYR A 74 -4.67 15.18 4.63
C TYR A 74 -3.61 15.48 3.56
N GLU A 75 -3.81 15.01 2.32
CA GLU A 75 -2.91 15.24 1.19
C GLU A 75 -2.73 16.74 0.92
N ASN A 76 -3.83 17.48 0.90
CA ASN A 76 -3.83 18.92 0.72
C ASN A 76 -3.11 19.62 1.88
N ALA A 77 -3.44 19.28 3.13
CA ALA A 77 -2.76 19.83 4.31
C ALA A 77 -1.26 19.51 4.33
N TYR A 78 -0.87 18.31 3.88
CA TYR A 78 0.52 17.90 3.76
C TYR A 78 1.27 18.68 2.69
N ASN A 79 0.66 18.87 1.51
CA ASN A 79 1.27 19.67 0.44
C ASN A 79 1.44 21.14 0.85
N ASP A 80 0.44 21.72 1.53
CA ASP A 80 0.52 23.07 2.10
C ASP A 80 1.70 23.16 3.08
N ALA A 81 1.81 22.22 4.03
CA ALA A 81 2.88 22.20 5.02
C ALA A 81 4.26 21.87 4.42
N LYS A 82 4.33 21.04 3.38
CA LYS A 82 5.57 20.66 2.69
C LYS A 82 6.22 21.89 2.04
N SER A 83 5.41 22.73 1.39
CA SER A 83 5.89 23.96 0.76
C SER A 83 6.53 24.91 1.78
N LEU A 84 5.89 25.07 2.95
CA LEU A 84 6.42 25.84 4.08
C LEU A 84 7.66 25.18 4.71
N GLY A 85 7.64 23.85 4.86
CA GLY A 85 8.74 23.07 5.42
C GLY A 85 10.04 23.22 4.62
N ILE A 86 9.97 23.24 3.28
CA ILE A 86 11.14 23.47 2.43
C ILE A 86 11.78 24.83 2.73
N VAL A 87 10.97 25.89 2.91
CA VAL A 87 11.48 27.22 3.24
C VAL A 87 12.19 27.22 4.60
N ILE A 88 11.62 26.55 5.61
CA ILE A 88 12.25 26.44 6.94
C ILE A 88 13.56 25.67 6.87
N VAL A 89 13.62 24.57 6.12
CA VAL A 89 14.83 23.75 6.00
C VAL A 89 15.93 24.55 5.31
N VAL A 90 15.61 25.28 4.23
CA VAL A 90 16.57 26.18 3.57
C VAL A 90 17.06 27.27 4.52
N LEU A 91 16.16 27.88 5.30
CA LEU A 91 16.53 28.89 6.30
C LEU A 91 17.38 28.30 7.43
N LEU A 92 17.05 27.11 7.95
CA LEU A 92 17.84 26.42 8.98
C LEU A 92 19.23 26.05 8.46
N ILE A 93 19.34 25.53 7.24
CA ILE A 93 20.63 25.24 6.61
C ILE A 93 21.43 26.52 6.45
N ALA A 94 20.83 27.61 5.96
CA ALA A 94 21.50 28.90 5.88
C ALA A 94 21.97 29.39 7.26
N LEU A 95 21.14 29.25 8.29
CA LEU A 95 21.45 29.65 9.67
C LEU A 95 22.62 28.85 10.25
N VAL A 96 22.61 27.53 10.06
CA VAL A 96 23.68 26.61 10.50
C VAL A 96 25.01 26.92 9.80
N ASN A 97 24.98 27.41 8.55
CA ASN A 97 26.18 27.82 7.82
C ASN A 97 26.68 29.24 8.17
N ILE A 98 25.84 30.11 8.74
CA ILE A 98 26.20 31.51 9.07
C ILE A 98 26.72 31.65 10.52
N ILE A 99 26.05 31.04 11.50
CA ILE A 99 26.41 31.11 12.94
C ILE A 99 27.91 30.84 13.22
N PRO A 100 28.53 29.81 12.64
CA PRO A 100 29.90 29.46 12.98
C PRO A 100 30.95 30.41 12.38
N PHE A 101 30.63 31.25 11.38
CA PHE A 101 31.57 32.27 10.90
C PHE A 101 31.81 33.40 11.92
N GLU A 102 30.89 33.61 12.88
CA GLU A 102 31.05 34.65 13.92
C GLU A 102 31.77 34.17 15.18
N VAL A 103 31.80 32.87 15.44
CA VAL A 103 32.39 32.30 16.66
C VAL A 103 33.75 31.74 16.30
N GLY A 104 34.83 32.45 16.64
CA GLY A 104 36.23 32.11 16.32
C GLY A 104 36.72 30.77 16.89
N VAL A 105 36.13 29.67 16.43
CA VAL A 105 36.45 28.29 16.77
C VAL A 105 37.47 27.78 15.74
N ALA A 106 38.42 26.94 16.16
CA ALA A 106 39.36 26.32 15.23
C ALA A 106 38.62 25.59 14.09
N LEU A 107 39.02 25.84 12.85
CA LEU A 107 38.34 25.41 11.60
C LEU A 107 37.88 23.94 11.61
N ARG A 108 38.65 23.04 12.23
CA ARG A 108 38.35 21.60 12.32
C ARG A 108 37.19 21.28 13.28
N LEU A 109 37.14 21.94 14.44
CA LEU A 109 36.05 21.76 15.41
C LEU A 109 34.75 22.38 14.90
N GLN A 110 34.88 23.49 14.17
CA GLN A 110 33.78 24.17 13.49
C GLN A 110 33.17 23.29 12.39
N ALA A 111 33.98 22.63 11.56
CA ALA A 111 33.51 21.68 10.55
C ALA A 111 32.82 20.45 11.18
N ALA A 112 33.40 19.87 12.24
CA ALA A 112 32.80 18.74 12.95
C ALA A 112 31.44 19.11 13.56
N LEU A 113 31.33 20.29 14.17
CA LEU A 113 30.07 20.78 14.74
C LEU A 113 29.00 20.97 13.66
N HIS A 114 29.33 21.53 12.50
CA HIS A 114 28.39 21.65 11.38
C HIS A 114 27.87 20.30 10.90
N VAL A 115 28.76 19.32 10.76
CA VAL A 115 28.37 17.98 10.30
C VAL A 115 27.39 17.36 11.30
N VAL A 116 27.68 17.44 12.60
CA VAL A 116 26.79 16.91 13.65
C VAL A 116 25.45 17.64 13.67
N LEU A 117 25.45 18.97 13.55
CA LEU A 117 24.23 19.77 13.62
C LEU A 117 23.35 19.56 12.38
N THR A 118 23.96 19.52 11.20
CA THR A 118 23.27 19.18 9.94
C THR A 118 22.69 17.77 10.00
N LEU A 119 23.46 16.77 10.44
CA LEU A 119 22.96 15.39 10.60
C LEU A 119 21.82 15.29 11.62
N SER A 120 21.90 16.04 12.72
CA SER A 120 20.84 16.06 13.74
C SER A 120 19.56 16.70 13.22
N VAL A 121 19.66 17.81 12.48
CA VAL A 121 18.52 18.47 11.83
C VAL A 121 17.91 17.55 10.78
N LEU A 122 18.72 16.95 9.91
CA LEU A 122 18.24 15.98 8.91
C LEU A 122 17.59 14.75 9.56
N GLY A 123 18.18 14.24 10.65
CA GLY A 123 17.63 13.12 11.42
C GLY A 123 16.28 13.46 12.06
N LEU A 124 16.15 14.64 12.66
CA LEU A 124 14.89 15.11 13.23
C LEU A 124 13.82 15.31 12.15
N LEU A 125 14.18 15.91 11.00
CA LEU A 125 13.26 16.08 9.87
C LEU A 125 12.83 14.73 9.29
N ALA A 126 13.74 13.76 9.19
CA ALA A 126 13.43 12.41 8.76
C ALA A 126 12.48 11.71 9.74
N TYR A 127 12.67 11.87 11.05
CA TYR A 127 11.77 11.33 12.06
C TYR A 127 10.38 11.98 11.99
N VAL A 128 10.31 13.32 11.93
CA VAL A 128 9.05 14.05 11.84
C VAL A 128 8.27 13.66 10.59
N SER A 129 8.94 13.57 9.44
CA SER A 129 8.32 13.21 8.16
C SER A 129 7.94 11.73 8.02
N ARG A 130 8.44 10.84 8.90
CA ARG A 130 8.10 9.40 8.88
C ARG A 130 7.08 9.01 9.95
N GLU A 131 7.21 9.56 11.15
CA GLU A 131 6.45 9.10 12.32
C GLU A 131 5.38 10.11 12.75
N VAL A 132 5.70 11.42 12.75
CA VAL A 132 4.81 12.45 13.30
C VAL A 132 3.80 12.95 12.25
N PHE A 133 4.30 13.36 11.09
CA PHE A 133 3.52 13.83 9.94
C PHE A 133 3.99 13.05 8.70
N PRO A 134 3.59 11.77 8.57
CA PRO A 134 3.98 10.93 7.44
C PRO A 134 3.56 11.55 6.12
N ASN A 135 4.32 11.31 5.05
CA ASN A 135 3.77 11.55 3.72
C ASN A 135 2.48 10.71 3.52
N PRO A 136 1.57 11.13 2.63
CA PRO A 136 0.32 10.40 2.40
C PRO A 136 0.56 8.91 2.12
N GLY A 137 1.52 8.56 1.25
CA GLY A 137 1.84 7.16 0.94
C GLY A 137 2.21 6.30 2.16
N ARG A 138 2.93 6.86 3.15
CA ARG A 138 3.28 6.20 4.42
C ARG A 138 2.10 6.19 5.38
N LEU A 139 1.27 7.25 5.43
CA LEU A 139 0.05 7.27 6.23
C LEU A 139 -0.85 6.08 5.88
N PHE A 140 -0.95 5.73 4.59
CA PHE A 140 -1.71 4.59 4.07
C PHE A 140 -0.97 3.26 4.06
N SER A 141 0.27 3.22 4.55
CA SER A 141 0.94 1.95 4.72
C SER A 141 0.22 1.15 5.79
N HIS A 142 -0.07 -0.12 5.47
CA HIS A 142 -0.70 -1.04 6.39
C HIS A 142 0.05 -1.08 7.73
N GLU A 143 1.38 -1.02 7.69
CA GLU A 143 2.21 -0.92 8.88
C GLU A 143 1.98 0.35 9.71
N TYR A 144 1.93 1.52 9.07
CA TYR A 144 1.74 2.78 9.79
C TYR A 144 0.36 2.84 10.43
N LEU A 145 -0.69 2.52 9.65
CA LEU A 145 -2.07 2.48 10.13
C LEU A 145 -2.20 1.60 11.36
N VAL A 146 -1.62 0.42 11.31
CA VAL A 146 -1.72 -0.51 12.43
C VAL A 146 -0.85 -0.09 13.61
N THR A 147 0.36 0.41 13.37
CA THR A 147 1.26 0.78 14.46
C THR A 147 0.76 1.99 15.25
N HIS A 148 0.14 2.95 14.56
CA HIS A 148 -0.26 4.24 15.12
C HIS A 148 -1.76 4.37 15.41
N PHE A 149 -2.60 3.57 14.73
CA PHE A 149 -4.05 3.64 14.86
C PHE A 149 -4.68 2.29 15.17
N SER A 150 -3.98 1.42 15.92
CA SER A 150 -4.44 0.07 16.28
C SER A 150 -5.79 0.02 17.01
N ALA A 151 -6.22 1.13 17.62
CA ALA A 151 -7.52 1.22 18.29
C ALA A 151 -8.69 1.39 17.29
N SER A 152 -8.44 2.02 16.14
CA SER A 152 -9.46 2.35 15.14
C SER A 152 -9.42 1.41 13.93
N PHE A 153 -8.25 0.89 13.58
CA PHE A 153 -8.04 0.04 12.42
C PHE A 153 -7.65 -1.36 12.86
N HIS A 154 -8.43 -2.37 12.44
CA HIS A 154 -8.09 -3.81 12.51
C HIS A 154 -7.66 -4.26 11.09
N PRO A 155 -6.72 -5.21 10.91
CA PRO A 155 -6.22 -5.55 9.56
C PRO A 155 -7.33 -6.20 8.73
N GLU A 156 -8.23 -6.95 9.38
CA GLU A 156 -9.41 -7.57 8.77
C GLU A 156 -10.31 -6.51 8.13
N ASN A 157 -10.61 -5.45 8.88
CA ASN A 157 -11.47 -4.37 8.37
C ASN A 157 -10.77 -3.60 7.25
N LEU A 158 -9.45 -3.37 7.36
CA LEU A 158 -8.66 -2.73 6.30
C LEU A 158 -8.65 -3.56 5.02
N PHE A 159 -8.54 -4.88 5.12
CA PHE A 159 -8.58 -5.76 3.96
C PHE A 159 -9.97 -5.81 3.31
N ASP A 160 -11.01 -5.94 4.13
CA ASP A 160 -12.39 -5.94 3.66
C ASP A 160 -12.74 -4.60 3.00
N LEU A 161 -12.11 -3.49 3.38
CA LEU A 161 -12.28 -2.20 2.70
C LEU A 161 -11.47 -2.10 1.42
N ALA A 162 -10.21 -2.55 1.44
CA ALA A 162 -9.28 -2.47 0.32
C ALA A 162 -9.48 -3.58 -0.73
N GLN A 163 -10.67 -4.22 -0.75
CA GLN A 163 -11.06 -5.30 -1.66
C GLN A 163 -10.27 -5.30 -2.96
N MET A 164 -9.29 -6.20 -3.02
CA MET A 164 -8.44 -6.31 -4.17
C MET A 164 -9.15 -7.16 -5.20
N SER A 165 -9.26 -6.62 -6.39
CA SER A 165 -9.82 -7.32 -7.54
C SER A 165 -8.93 -7.10 -8.75
N VAL A 166 -9.03 -7.98 -9.74
CA VAL A 166 -8.35 -7.79 -11.00
C VAL A 166 -9.34 -7.24 -12.00
N THR A 167 -9.01 -6.09 -12.60
CA THR A 167 -9.74 -5.54 -13.74
C THR A 167 -8.89 -5.67 -14.99
N HIS A 168 -9.56 -5.73 -16.14
CA HIS A 168 -8.94 -5.70 -17.45
C HIS A 168 -9.58 -4.62 -18.31
N ASP A 169 -8.77 -3.81 -18.95
CA ASP A 169 -9.23 -2.89 -19.99
C ASP A 169 -8.70 -3.36 -21.35
N ARG A 170 -9.54 -3.23 -22.39
CA ARG A 170 -9.15 -3.59 -23.74
C ARG A 170 -8.35 -2.43 -24.32
N SER A 171 -7.04 -2.64 -24.43
CA SER A 171 -6.23 -1.79 -25.28
C SER A 171 -6.46 -2.14 -26.76
N ASP A 172 -6.15 -1.18 -27.64
CA ASP A 172 -6.23 -1.36 -29.09
C ASP A 172 -5.68 -2.72 -29.52
N GLY A 173 -6.46 -3.46 -30.32
CA GLY A 173 -5.95 -4.69 -30.91
C GLY A 173 -5.98 -5.97 -30.06
N GLY A 174 -6.75 -6.04 -28.97
CA GLY A 174 -7.06 -7.32 -28.27
C GLY A 174 -6.10 -7.74 -27.16
N THR A 175 -5.34 -6.77 -26.65
CA THR A 175 -4.51 -6.92 -25.46
C THR A 175 -5.29 -6.46 -24.23
N LEU A 176 -5.29 -7.28 -23.18
CA LEU A 176 -5.95 -7.03 -21.91
C LEU A 176 -4.96 -6.41 -20.91
N ARG A 177 -5.22 -5.19 -20.44
CA ARG A 177 -4.41 -4.58 -19.38
C ARG A 177 -4.84 -5.08 -18.02
N ILE A 178 -4.04 -5.93 -17.39
CA ILE A 178 -4.28 -6.46 -16.05
C ILE A 178 -3.94 -5.40 -15.01
N SER A 179 -4.90 -5.06 -14.15
CA SER A 179 -4.71 -4.09 -13.06
C SER A 179 -5.31 -4.58 -11.75
N LEU A 180 -4.67 -4.27 -10.62
CA LEU A 180 -5.29 -4.40 -9.31
C LEU A 180 -6.21 -3.21 -9.09
N LYS A 181 -7.47 -3.48 -8.76
CA LYS A 181 -8.46 -2.50 -8.34
C LYS A 181 -8.66 -2.60 -6.84
N SER A 182 -8.72 -1.44 -6.18
CA SER A 182 -9.06 -1.34 -4.75
C SER A 182 -9.87 -0.08 -4.48
N ASP A 183 -10.81 -0.15 -3.54
CA ASP A 183 -11.63 1.01 -3.14
C ASP A 183 -10.84 1.98 -2.22
N ILE A 184 -9.82 1.46 -1.53
CA ILE A 184 -8.90 2.22 -0.68
C ILE A 184 -7.47 1.77 -0.97
N PHE A 185 -6.60 2.72 -1.29
CA PHE A 185 -5.20 2.39 -1.49
C PHE A 185 -4.48 2.08 -0.17
N LEU A 186 -3.96 0.87 -0.04
CA LEU A 186 -3.06 0.47 1.04
C LEU A 186 -1.66 0.19 0.48
N THR A 187 -0.60 0.60 1.17
CA THR A 187 0.78 0.22 0.80
C THR A 187 1.36 -0.83 1.74
N GLY A 188 2.40 -1.51 1.29
CA GLY A 188 3.18 -2.47 2.08
C GLY A 188 2.77 -3.93 1.89
N TYR A 189 1.84 -4.25 1.00
CA TYR A 189 1.49 -5.63 0.67
C TYR A 189 2.24 -6.12 -0.58
N ARG A 190 2.39 -7.44 -0.67
CA ARG A 190 2.89 -8.12 -1.88
C ARG A 190 1.76 -8.85 -2.57
N PHE A 191 1.89 -9.07 -3.87
CA PHE A 191 0.91 -9.82 -4.64
C PHE A 191 1.57 -10.76 -5.65
N PHE A 192 0.80 -11.78 -6.04
CA PHE A 192 1.10 -12.68 -7.15
C PHE A 192 -0.19 -12.90 -7.94
N VAL A 193 -0.20 -12.48 -9.20
CA VAL A 193 -1.27 -12.67 -10.17
C VAL A 193 -0.78 -13.62 -11.24
N VAL A 194 -1.59 -14.62 -11.58
CA VAL A 194 -1.25 -15.55 -12.64
C VAL A 194 -2.48 -15.94 -13.44
N ILE A 195 -2.31 -16.10 -14.75
CA ILE A 195 -3.33 -16.69 -15.64
C ILE A 195 -2.81 -18.06 -16.07
N THR A 196 -3.62 -19.09 -15.91
CA THR A 196 -3.32 -20.49 -16.28
C THR A 196 -4.41 -21.06 -17.20
N ASP A 197 -4.18 -22.26 -17.72
CA ASP A 197 -5.29 -23.12 -18.18
C ASP A 197 -6.12 -23.65 -17.00
N SER A 198 -7.30 -24.20 -17.30
CA SER A 198 -8.22 -24.80 -16.32
C SER A 198 -7.60 -25.94 -15.53
N GLU A 199 -6.67 -26.68 -16.15
CA GLU A 199 -5.94 -27.78 -15.51
C GLU A 199 -4.76 -27.30 -14.65
N ARG A 200 -4.43 -25.99 -14.67
CA ARG A 200 -3.31 -25.40 -13.92
C ARG A 200 -1.98 -26.09 -14.23
N GLN A 201 -1.71 -26.35 -15.51
CA GLN A 201 -0.48 -26.97 -16.01
C GLN A 201 0.45 -25.97 -16.68
N ARG A 202 -0.08 -24.86 -17.21
CA ARG A 202 0.71 -23.83 -17.89
C ARG A 202 0.41 -22.42 -17.41
N TYR A 203 1.47 -21.63 -17.21
CA TYR A 203 1.42 -20.19 -17.01
C TYR A 203 1.31 -19.47 -18.34
N TYR A 204 0.38 -18.53 -18.39
CA TYR A 204 0.09 -17.72 -19.56
C TYR A 204 0.33 -16.23 -19.32
N PHE A 205 0.20 -15.81 -18.08
CA PHE A 205 0.60 -14.49 -17.62
C PHE A 205 1.05 -14.64 -16.19
N VAL A 206 2.11 -13.95 -15.83
CA VAL A 206 2.57 -13.87 -14.45
C VAL A 206 2.83 -12.41 -14.13
N GLY A 207 2.28 -11.93 -13.02
CA GLY A 207 2.54 -10.61 -12.47
C GLY A 207 2.78 -10.73 -10.98
N TYR A 208 3.79 -10.05 -10.45
CA TYR A 208 4.07 -10.02 -9.03
C TYR A 208 4.73 -8.71 -8.63
N GLY A 209 4.65 -8.38 -7.36
CA GLY A 209 5.33 -7.20 -6.87
C GLY A 209 4.99 -6.83 -5.44
N LYS A 210 5.57 -5.70 -5.03
CA LYS A 210 5.21 -4.98 -3.81
C LYS A 210 4.48 -3.71 -4.23
N VAL A 211 3.35 -3.43 -3.57
CA VAL A 211 2.68 -2.13 -3.67
C VAL A 211 3.21 -1.26 -2.55
N ASP A 212 3.89 -0.17 -2.91
CA ASP A 212 4.55 0.75 -1.99
C ASP A 212 4.26 2.23 -2.35
N ASP A 213 4.95 3.14 -1.66
CA ASP A 213 4.82 4.58 -1.86
C ASP A 213 5.33 5.07 -3.23
N SER A 214 6.11 4.27 -3.94
CA SER A 214 6.56 4.56 -5.30
C SER A 214 5.60 4.06 -6.39
N THR A 215 4.59 3.28 -6.01
CA THR A 215 3.65 2.67 -6.95
C THR A 215 2.74 3.74 -7.56
N SER A 216 2.74 3.82 -8.90
CA SER A 216 1.87 4.75 -9.62
C SER A 216 0.41 4.32 -9.52
N LEU A 217 -0.45 5.28 -9.17
CA LEU A 217 -1.87 5.06 -8.95
C LEU A 217 -2.69 5.84 -9.96
N THR A 218 -3.68 5.17 -10.53
CA THR A 218 -4.73 5.84 -11.31
C THR A 218 -5.99 5.91 -10.46
N ARG A 219 -6.40 7.11 -10.04
CA ARG A 219 -7.68 7.32 -9.37
C ARG A 219 -8.78 7.44 -10.43
N ILE A 220 -9.80 6.60 -10.32
CA ILE A 220 -10.98 6.62 -11.19
C ILE A 220 -12.19 7.05 -10.37
N HIS A 221 -12.95 7.98 -10.93
CA HIS A 221 -14.27 8.35 -10.43
C HIS A 221 -15.31 7.60 -11.24
N LEU A 222 -16.04 6.71 -10.58
CA LEU A 222 -17.15 6.00 -11.19
C LEU A 222 -18.35 6.94 -11.32
N ALA A 223 -19.24 6.66 -12.27
CA ALA A 223 -20.49 7.41 -12.43
C ALA A 223 -21.40 7.35 -11.19
N SER A 224 -21.19 6.34 -10.32
CA SER A 224 -21.82 6.22 -9.00
C SER A 224 -21.32 7.24 -7.97
N GLY A 225 -20.30 8.04 -8.29
CA GLY A 225 -19.60 8.92 -7.35
C GLY A 225 -18.53 8.21 -6.51
N GLU A 226 -18.40 6.88 -6.66
CA GLU A 226 -17.38 6.10 -5.94
C GLU A 226 -15.98 6.34 -6.51
N GLN A 227 -15.00 6.48 -5.62
CA GLN A 227 -13.58 6.53 -5.99
C GLN A 227 -12.95 5.15 -5.89
N THR A 228 -12.22 4.75 -6.92
CA THR A 228 -11.44 3.51 -6.92
C THR A 228 -10.03 3.76 -7.44
N TYR A 229 -9.08 2.96 -6.98
CA TYR A 229 -7.68 3.05 -7.33
C TYR A 229 -7.30 1.86 -8.19
N LEU A 230 -6.67 2.13 -9.32
CA LEU A 230 -6.07 1.13 -10.18
C LEU A 230 -4.55 1.18 -10.09
N VAL A 231 -3.96 0.01 -9.91
CA VAL A 231 -2.53 -0.26 -10.03
C VAL A 231 -2.34 -1.15 -11.25
N SER A 232 -1.69 -0.65 -12.29
CA SER A 232 -1.44 -1.44 -13.50
C SER A 232 -0.34 -2.46 -13.24
N ILE A 233 -0.62 -3.73 -13.53
CA ILE A 233 0.35 -4.83 -13.38
C ILE A 233 1.09 -5.08 -14.70
N GLY A 234 0.34 -5.14 -15.81
CA GLY A 234 0.92 -5.38 -17.12
C GLY A 234 -0.13 -5.75 -18.17
N ASP A 235 0.34 -5.90 -19.39
CA ASP A 235 -0.51 -6.16 -20.55
C ASP A 235 -0.42 -7.65 -20.97
N PHE A 236 -1.57 -8.24 -21.25
CA PHE A 236 -1.77 -9.64 -21.59
C PHE A 236 -2.38 -9.78 -22.97
N ASP A 237 -1.59 -10.26 -23.93
CA ASP A 237 -2.05 -10.46 -25.31
C ASP A 237 -2.87 -11.76 -25.40
N TRP A 238 -4.20 -11.61 -25.52
CA TRP A 238 -5.13 -12.72 -25.68
C TRP A 238 -5.12 -13.28 -27.11
N ARG A 239 -4.87 -12.45 -28.13
CA ARG A 239 -5.02 -12.82 -29.55
C ARG A 239 -3.88 -13.67 -30.09
N ARG A 240 -2.67 -13.53 -29.54
CA ARG A 240 -1.52 -14.37 -29.93
C ARG A 240 -1.62 -15.82 -29.46
N ARG A 241 -2.76 -16.21 -28.90
CA ARG A 241 -3.05 -17.54 -28.37
C ARG A 241 -4.03 -18.21 -29.32
N SER A 242 -3.73 -19.43 -29.75
CA SER A 242 -4.58 -20.20 -30.66
C SER A 242 -5.99 -20.32 -30.07
N PRO A 243 -7.04 -19.77 -30.72
CA PRO A 243 -8.37 -19.63 -30.14
C PRO A 243 -9.24 -20.86 -30.45
N ALA A 244 -9.77 -21.52 -29.40
CA ALA A 244 -11.10 -22.16 -29.34
C ALA A 244 -11.30 -22.97 -28.04
N ASP A 245 -10.27 -23.70 -27.57
CA ASP A 245 -10.48 -24.79 -26.58
C ASP A 245 -9.80 -24.60 -25.21
N VAL A 246 -9.02 -23.54 -25.00
CA VAL A 246 -8.31 -23.35 -23.73
C VAL A 246 -9.10 -22.42 -22.81
N HIS A 247 -9.78 -23.03 -21.83
CA HIS A 247 -10.38 -22.31 -20.72
C HIS A 247 -9.29 -21.72 -19.83
N LEU A 248 -9.21 -20.38 -19.78
CA LEU A 248 -8.21 -19.68 -19.00
C LEU A 248 -8.79 -19.23 -17.64
N VAL A 249 -7.94 -19.34 -16.62
CA VAL A 249 -8.29 -19.09 -15.22
C VAL A 249 -7.26 -18.15 -14.63
N GLY A 250 -7.73 -17.06 -14.05
CA GLY A 250 -6.91 -16.11 -13.29
C GLY A 250 -6.90 -16.45 -11.81
N HIS A 251 -5.78 -16.16 -11.17
CA HIS A 251 -5.49 -16.42 -9.76
C HIS A 251 -4.81 -15.19 -9.17
N LEU A 252 -5.26 -14.72 -8.01
CA LEU A 252 -4.62 -13.63 -7.27
C LEU A 252 -4.32 -14.11 -5.85
N PHE A 253 -3.06 -13.95 -5.44
CA PHE A 253 -2.62 -14.08 -4.07
C PHE A 253 -2.20 -12.71 -3.55
N VAL A 254 -2.68 -12.35 -2.37
CA VAL A 254 -2.33 -11.12 -1.67
C VAL A 254 -1.71 -11.47 -0.33
N PHE A 255 -0.49 -10.99 -0.12
CA PHE A 255 0.28 -11.19 1.10
C PHE A 255 0.22 -9.89 1.90
N LEU A 256 -0.65 -9.87 2.91
CA LEU A 256 -0.79 -8.75 3.82
C LEU A 256 0.11 -8.96 5.03
N PRO A 257 1.08 -8.08 5.31
CA PRO A 257 1.95 -8.30 6.45
C PRO A 257 1.16 -8.24 7.75
N GLN A 258 1.29 -9.24 8.61
CA GLN A 258 0.75 -9.17 9.96
C GLN A 258 1.65 -8.23 10.80
N PRO A 259 1.09 -7.20 11.44
CA PRO A 259 1.88 -6.29 12.25
C PRO A 259 2.29 -6.94 13.57
N LYS A 260 3.52 -6.67 14.02
CA LYS A 260 4.17 -7.30 15.20
C LYS A 260 3.32 -7.32 16.49
N ARG A 261 2.46 -6.31 16.68
CA ARG A 261 1.61 -6.17 17.88
C ARG A 261 0.33 -7.01 17.84
N TRP A 262 0.01 -7.59 16.69
CA TRP A 262 -1.14 -8.45 16.52
C TRP A 262 -0.64 -9.87 16.32
N GLN A 263 -0.72 -10.67 17.37
CA GLN A 263 -0.61 -12.12 17.29
C GLN A 263 -2.04 -12.67 17.22
N LEU A 264 -2.61 -12.78 16.02
CA LEU A 264 -3.76 -13.63 15.81
C LEU A 264 -3.31 -15.09 15.88
N THR A 265 -4.15 -15.92 16.49
CA THR A 265 -4.01 -17.37 16.71
C THR A 265 -4.20 -18.21 15.43
N GLY A 266 -4.06 -17.62 14.25
CA GLY A 266 -4.09 -18.28 12.94
C GLY A 266 -3.17 -17.49 12.02
N GLY A 267 -2.15 -18.15 11.47
CA GLY A 267 -0.91 -17.54 11.02
C GLY A 267 -0.99 -16.52 9.89
N GLU A 268 0.19 -16.03 9.53
CA GLU A 268 0.48 -15.16 8.40
C GLU A 268 0.23 -15.90 7.07
N HIS A 269 -1.05 -16.05 6.70
CA HIS A 269 -1.49 -16.75 5.49
C HIS A 269 -1.92 -15.77 4.40
N PRO A 270 -1.56 -16.00 3.13
CA PRO A 270 -2.02 -15.14 2.04
C PRO A 270 -3.52 -15.30 1.83
N ARG A 271 -4.11 -14.23 1.30
CA ARG A 271 -5.49 -14.21 0.84
C ARG A 271 -5.52 -14.51 -0.65
N PHE A 272 -6.44 -15.35 -1.09
CA PHE A 272 -6.44 -15.86 -2.46
C PHE A 272 -7.84 -15.87 -3.08
N PHE A 273 -7.97 -15.54 -4.37
CA PHE A 273 -9.17 -15.87 -5.14
C PHE A 273 -8.84 -16.32 -6.57
N GLN A 274 -9.80 -17.04 -7.15
CA GLN A 274 -9.75 -17.53 -8.53
C GLN A 274 -10.91 -16.92 -9.35
N TRP A 275 -10.66 -16.60 -10.63
CA TRP A 275 -11.70 -16.15 -11.56
C TRP A 275 -11.50 -16.75 -12.96
N VAL A 276 -12.56 -16.76 -13.76
CA VAL A 276 -12.49 -17.23 -15.16
C VAL A 276 -12.15 -16.06 -16.08
N VAL A 277 -11.17 -16.27 -16.96
CA VAL A 277 -10.79 -15.31 -18.00
C VAL A 277 -11.51 -15.72 -19.29
N SER A 278 -12.53 -14.96 -19.69
CA SER A 278 -13.25 -15.19 -20.95
C SER A 278 -13.39 -13.89 -21.71
N GLU A 279 -13.48 -13.97 -23.04
CA GLU A 279 -13.86 -12.82 -23.86
C GLU A 279 -15.21 -12.29 -23.40
N ALA A 280 -16.25 -13.12 -23.31
CA ALA A 280 -17.62 -12.70 -22.97
C ALA A 280 -17.84 -12.11 -21.56
N ASN A 281 -16.84 -12.17 -20.66
CA ASN A 281 -16.87 -11.48 -19.36
C ASN A 281 -16.62 -9.95 -19.48
N TYR A 282 -16.76 -9.39 -20.70
CA TYR A 282 -16.70 -7.95 -21.04
C TYR A 282 -17.55 -7.00 -20.17
N LEU A 283 -18.49 -7.53 -19.38
CA LEU A 283 -19.52 -6.74 -18.73
C LEU A 283 -19.83 -7.20 -17.31
N VAL A 284 -18.81 -7.40 -16.49
CA VAL A 284 -19.03 -7.20 -15.06
C VAL A 284 -17.79 -6.57 -14.46
N TYR A 285 -17.98 -5.45 -13.78
CA TYR A 285 -17.36 -5.14 -12.50
C TYR A 285 -17.60 -6.29 -11.49
N GLY A 286 -17.31 -7.53 -11.90
CA GLY A 286 -17.55 -8.78 -11.21
C GLY A 286 -16.24 -9.14 -10.57
N ALA A 287 -15.92 -8.37 -9.56
CA ALA A 287 -14.76 -8.62 -8.77
C ALA A 287 -15.02 -9.90 -7.97
N ALA A 288 -14.34 -10.98 -8.33
CA ALA A 288 -13.97 -11.92 -7.29
C ALA A 288 -13.02 -11.14 -6.37
N HIS A 289 -13.47 -10.91 -5.14
CA HIS A 289 -12.72 -10.18 -4.15
C HIS A 289 -12.03 -11.21 -3.26
N CYS A 290 -10.77 -10.99 -2.92
CA CYS A 290 -10.24 -11.68 -1.75
C CYS A 290 -11.04 -11.20 -0.54
N THR A 291 -11.73 -12.10 0.15
CA THR A 291 -12.27 -11.85 1.48
C THR A 291 -11.28 -12.32 2.54
N TRP A 292 -11.47 -11.89 3.79
CA TRP A 292 -10.65 -12.38 4.88
C TRP A 292 -10.68 -13.92 5.03
N ASP A 293 -11.80 -14.55 4.70
CA ASP A 293 -11.97 -16.00 4.89
C ASP A 293 -11.25 -16.82 3.80
N ASP A 294 -10.85 -16.19 2.70
CA ASP A 294 -10.19 -16.83 1.56
C ASP A 294 -8.69 -17.04 1.83
N CYS A 295 -8.36 -17.80 2.86
CA CYS A 295 -6.97 -18.14 3.23
C CYS A 295 -6.58 -19.56 2.84
N ASP A 296 -5.31 -19.73 2.48
CA ASP A 296 -4.69 -21.05 2.35
C ASP A 296 -3.71 -21.28 3.50
N VAL A 297 -4.08 -22.19 4.41
CA VAL A 297 -3.27 -22.57 5.57
C VAL A 297 -1.95 -23.24 5.20
N GLY A 298 -1.85 -23.81 3.99
CA GLY A 298 -0.61 -24.40 3.48
C GLY A 298 0.33 -23.39 2.83
N ILE A 299 -0.01 -22.10 2.79
CA ILE A 299 0.94 -21.06 2.43
C ILE A 299 1.11 -20.16 3.66
N THR A 300 2.34 -19.97 4.09
CA THR A 300 2.67 -19.01 5.14
C THR A 300 3.66 -18.00 4.61
N PHE A 301 3.66 -16.81 5.17
CA PHE A 301 4.75 -15.87 4.99
C PHE A 301 5.24 -15.41 6.35
N ALA A 302 6.48 -14.96 6.42
CA ALA A 302 7.04 -14.31 7.58
C ALA A 302 7.55 -12.94 7.16
N ARG A 303 7.29 -11.93 7.99
CA ARG A 303 7.89 -10.60 7.84
C ARG A 303 8.82 -10.32 9.01
N ARG A 304 10.08 -10.02 8.70
CA ARG A 304 11.07 -9.57 9.67
C ARG A 304 11.52 -8.15 9.32
N GLN A 305 11.47 -7.25 10.30
CA GLN A 305 12.17 -5.96 10.19
C GLN A 305 13.59 -6.13 10.73
N THR A 306 14.56 -5.69 9.93
CA THR A 306 15.96 -5.59 10.35
C THR A 306 16.21 -4.25 11.06
N LEU A 307 17.41 -4.09 11.63
CA LEU A 307 17.84 -2.88 12.36
C LEU A 307 17.77 -1.59 11.53
N TRP A 308 17.64 -1.68 10.20
CA TRP A 308 17.60 -0.55 9.28
C TRP A 308 16.20 -0.28 8.69
N ASN A 309 15.15 -0.84 9.30
CA ASN A 309 13.80 -0.86 8.74
C ASN A 309 13.72 -1.53 7.36
N MET A 310 14.71 -2.35 6.98
CA MET A 310 14.57 -3.19 5.79
C MET A 310 13.63 -4.35 6.15
N GLU A 311 12.63 -4.55 5.30
CA GLU A 311 11.66 -5.61 5.42
C GLU A 311 12.15 -6.85 4.68
N ASP A 312 12.51 -7.87 5.45
CA ASP A 312 12.73 -9.20 4.90
C ASP A 312 11.40 -9.95 4.93
N TRP A 313 10.97 -10.41 3.77
CA TRP A 313 9.85 -11.31 3.63
C TRP A 313 10.38 -12.73 3.42
N THR A 314 9.61 -13.73 3.79
CA THR A 314 9.89 -15.12 3.42
C THR A 314 8.55 -15.80 3.21
N ILE A 315 8.31 -16.34 2.01
CA ILE A 315 7.09 -17.09 1.71
C ILE A 315 7.43 -18.57 1.76
N ASN A 316 6.75 -19.32 2.61
CA ASN A 316 6.86 -20.78 2.71
C ASN A 316 5.59 -21.42 2.16
N VAL A 317 5.76 -22.36 1.24
CA VAL A 317 4.65 -23.06 0.58
C VAL A 317 4.74 -24.54 0.92
N ASP A 318 3.72 -25.05 1.61
CA ASP A 318 3.56 -26.48 1.91
C ASP A 318 2.72 -27.16 0.82
N VAL A 319 3.41 -27.77 -0.13
CA VAL A 319 2.82 -28.57 -1.22
C VAL A 319 2.64 -30.01 -0.76
N ASN A 320 1.84 -30.24 0.29
CA ASN A 320 1.41 -31.59 0.64
C ASN A 320 0.50 -32.14 -0.47
N THR A 321 0.69 -33.38 -0.93
CA THR A 321 0.08 -33.94 -2.15
C THR A 321 -1.35 -34.46 -1.99
N SER A 322 -1.98 -34.25 -0.84
CA SER A 322 -3.27 -34.87 -0.48
C SER A 322 -4.48 -33.92 -0.53
N ASP A 323 -4.33 -32.66 -0.96
CA ASP A 323 -5.38 -31.63 -0.92
C ASP A 323 -5.69 -31.12 -2.33
N GLU A 324 -6.94 -30.76 -2.61
CA GLU A 324 -7.35 -30.12 -3.88
C GLU A 324 -6.59 -28.80 -4.13
N ARG A 325 -6.12 -28.15 -3.05
CA ARG A 325 -5.32 -26.92 -3.10
C ARG A 325 -3.85 -27.13 -3.46
N THR A 326 -3.33 -28.37 -3.51
CA THR A 326 -1.93 -28.64 -3.88
C THR A 326 -1.55 -28.03 -5.23
N ASN A 327 -2.43 -28.15 -6.23
CA ASN A 327 -2.18 -27.59 -7.56
C ASN A 327 -2.16 -26.05 -7.55
N LEU A 328 -2.91 -25.42 -6.63
CA LEU A 328 -2.89 -23.99 -6.45
C LEU A 328 -1.57 -23.52 -5.82
N ARG A 329 -1.06 -24.25 -4.82
CA ARG A 329 0.20 -23.96 -4.15
C ARG A 329 1.41 -24.08 -5.09
N ARG A 330 1.38 -25.03 -6.02
CA ARG A 330 2.40 -25.16 -7.08
C ARG A 330 2.55 -23.91 -7.94
N LEU A 331 1.46 -23.19 -8.20
CA LEU A 331 1.49 -21.92 -8.95
C LEU A 331 2.43 -20.90 -8.32
N LEU A 332 2.39 -20.81 -6.99
CA LEU A 332 3.20 -19.86 -6.25
C LEU A 332 4.62 -20.40 -6.03
N GLN A 333 4.80 -21.72 -5.88
CA GLN A 333 6.08 -22.34 -5.54
C GLN A 333 7.23 -21.87 -6.46
N GLY A 334 7.00 -21.85 -7.78
CA GLY A 334 7.99 -21.40 -8.76
C GLY A 334 8.35 -19.92 -8.70
N TYR A 335 7.51 -19.09 -8.07
CA TYR A 335 7.68 -17.64 -7.97
C TYR A 335 7.90 -17.14 -6.54
N THR A 336 7.97 -18.01 -5.54
CA THR A 336 8.17 -17.65 -4.12
C THR A 336 9.31 -16.67 -3.89
N ASN A 337 10.50 -16.96 -4.43
CA ASN A 337 11.67 -16.08 -4.32
C ASN A 337 11.44 -14.74 -5.02
N SER A 338 10.86 -14.77 -6.23
CA SER A 338 10.59 -13.57 -7.02
C SER A 338 9.59 -12.64 -6.32
N VAL A 339 8.49 -13.20 -5.80
CA VAL A 339 7.48 -12.47 -5.03
C VAL A 339 8.10 -11.91 -3.75
N THR A 340 8.95 -12.68 -3.07
CA THR A 340 9.60 -12.28 -1.81
C THR A 340 10.59 -11.13 -2.01
N GLN A 341 11.38 -11.15 -3.08
CA GLN A 341 12.45 -10.19 -3.33
C GLN A 341 12.00 -8.97 -4.14
N ALA A 342 10.80 -8.98 -4.72
CA ALA A 342 10.33 -7.88 -5.55
C ALA A 342 10.36 -6.53 -4.79
N THR A 343 11.01 -5.53 -5.36
CA THR A 343 11.01 -4.15 -4.85
C THR A 343 10.04 -3.25 -5.61
N GLY A 344 9.38 -3.78 -6.64
CA GLY A 344 8.43 -3.09 -7.47
C GLY A 344 7.55 -4.08 -8.22
N MET A 345 6.78 -3.59 -9.19
CA MET A 345 5.89 -4.44 -10.00
C MET A 345 6.64 -5.03 -11.18
N GLN A 346 6.42 -6.33 -11.41
CA GLN A 346 6.96 -7.07 -12.54
C GLN A 346 5.84 -7.88 -13.17
N SER A 347 5.88 -8.01 -14.49
CA SER A 347 4.95 -8.86 -15.22
C SER A 347 5.57 -9.44 -16.48
N GLN A 348 5.04 -10.58 -16.89
CA GLN A 348 5.47 -11.32 -18.06
C GLN A 348 4.26 -11.95 -18.74
N SER A 349 4.12 -11.67 -20.04
CA SER A 349 3.17 -12.36 -20.91
C SER A 349 3.84 -13.57 -21.56
N LEU A 350 3.20 -14.73 -21.46
CA LEU A 350 3.71 -16.03 -21.92
C LEU A 350 2.77 -16.58 -23.01
N PRO A 351 2.94 -16.15 -24.28
CA PRO A 351 1.95 -16.37 -25.33
C PRO A 351 1.72 -17.85 -25.69
N HIS A 352 2.71 -18.73 -25.45
CA HIS A 352 2.62 -20.16 -25.75
C HIS A 352 2.39 -21.05 -24.52
N GLY A 353 2.22 -20.45 -23.34
CA GLY A 353 2.17 -21.18 -22.08
C GLY A 353 3.56 -21.67 -21.65
N GLN A 354 3.98 -21.37 -20.42
CA GLN A 354 5.15 -21.97 -19.78
C GLN A 354 4.68 -23.07 -18.83
N PRO A 355 5.27 -24.27 -18.84
CA PRO A 355 4.94 -25.31 -17.86
C PRO A 355 5.10 -24.83 -16.42
N ILE A 356 4.20 -25.30 -15.53
CA ILE A 356 4.15 -24.95 -14.11
C ILE A 356 5.21 -25.70 -13.28
#